data_AF-A0A7S2T1C8-F1
#
_entry.id   AF-A0A7S2T1C8-F1
#
_cell.length_a   1.000
_cell.length_b   1.000
_cell.length_c   1.000
_cell.angle_alpha   90.00
_cell.angle_beta   90.00
_cell.angle_gamma   90.00
#
_symmetry.space_group_name_H-M   'P 1'
#
loop_
_entity.id
_entity.type
_entity.pdbx_description
1 polymer ?
#
loop_
_entity_poly.entity_id
_entity_poly.type
_entity_poly.pdbx_seq_one_letter_code
_entity_poly.pdbx_strand_id
1 'polypeptide(L)'
;GAELKEKLVALEMKEQRELIAEDEAVEQQQLIAELESRLHIERERADQNEGARSELEEKAHEIELLQSAVASKDGDISKLQTKVEEAQQNKLNSERMLQSEMEQLMREINVKQEQINDLQANGAKNDSQTSSELRELKQEMGLQKEYISQLETNLHKEKEDNLKAQEMQDEFLKLEEGMKEKLLHTEELETRLGAIQEEFDKAAATLKEKEQQIEELSQQSPPPASAEPGEDYSKLQQKQKDTMHKLKAAVVKGKNIQEKLEAKEKELSLSKHENSKLSMELEEAKKKLLGGVQSAPTISGPPDTAAEAAVILDDSWNSGAEEGWEISEKPARRPSIEEKSQKEGPKDIGSLFDKMAAEAVEDSDEDGEDVQIDEALKTAGANLWNWVSGS
;
A
#
# COMPACT_ATOMS: atom_id res chain seq x y z
N GLY A 1 -59.32 -21.25 -81.88
CA GLY A 1 -58.71 -19.92 -82.10
C GLY A 1 -58.78 -19.09 -80.82
N ALA A 2 -59.96 -18.56 -80.49
CA ALA A 2 -60.17 -17.75 -79.29
C ALA A 2 -59.97 -18.52 -77.97
N GLU A 3 -60.55 -19.72 -77.82
CA GLU A 3 -60.41 -20.55 -76.60
C GLU A 3 -58.97 -20.93 -76.26
N LEU A 4 -58.11 -21.12 -77.28
CA LEU A 4 -56.69 -21.42 -77.05
C LEU A 4 -55.91 -20.20 -76.57
N LYS A 5 -56.29 -18.99 -77.03
CA LYS A 5 -55.69 -17.74 -76.55
C LYS A 5 -56.11 -17.45 -75.11
N GLU A 6 -57.36 -17.72 -74.75
CA GLU A 6 -57.86 -17.53 -73.39
C GLU A 6 -57.19 -18.50 -72.39
N LYS A 7 -57.00 -19.76 -72.77
CA LYS A 7 -56.25 -20.74 -71.96
C LYS A 7 -54.77 -20.38 -71.80
N LEU A 8 -54.16 -19.80 -72.83
CA LEU A 8 -52.76 -19.32 -72.77
C LEU A 8 -52.63 -18.16 -71.77
N VAL A 9 -53.49 -17.15 -71.86
CA VAL A 9 -53.51 -16.01 -70.92
C VAL A 9 -53.79 -16.46 -69.49
N ALA A 10 -54.66 -17.45 -69.29
CA ALA A 10 -54.93 -18.00 -67.96
C ALA A 10 -53.73 -18.77 -67.37
N LEU A 11 -52.95 -19.46 -68.21
CA LEU A 11 -51.71 -20.12 -67.79
C LEU A 11 -50.62 -19.10 -67.45
N GLU A 12 -50.42 -18.07 -68.29
CA GLU A 12 -49.46 -16.99 -68.02
C GLU A 12 -49.78 -16.24 -66.72
N MET A 13 -51.06 -15.93 -66.48
CA MET A 13 -51.52 -15.32 -65.22
C MET A 13 -51.30 -16.23 -64.00
N LYS A 14 -51.42 -17.56 -64.18
CA LYS A 14 -51.19 -18.52 -63.10
C LYS A 14 -49.70 -18.62 -62.77
N GLU A 15 -48.84 -18.67 -63.79
CA GLU A 15 -47.38 -18.70 -63.64
C GLU A 15 -46.85 -17.41 -62.98
N GLN A 16 -47.38 -16.23 -63.36
CA GLN A 16 -47.03 -14.97 -62.69
C GLN A 16 -47.42 -14.95 -61.21
N ARG A 17 -48.58 -15.52 -60.85
CA ARG A 17 -49.00 -15.62 -59.45
C ARG A 17 -48.14 -16.59 -58.65
N GLU A 18 -47.69 -17.67 -59.28
CA GLU A 18 -46.81 -18.65 -58.66
C GLU A 18 -45.43 -18.04 -58.39
N LEU A 19 -44.88 -17.28 -59.35
CA LEU A 19 -43.63 -16.51 -59.17
C LEU A 19 -43.74 -15.47 -58.04
N ILE A 20 -44.85 -14.71 -57.98
CA ILE A 20 -45.06 -13.74 -56.89
C ILE A 20 -45.16 -14.46 -55.54
N ALA A 21 -45.85 -15.60 -55.48
CA ALA A 21 -45.96 -16.37 -54.24
C ALA A 21 -44.63 -17.01 -53.81
N GLU A 22 -43.78 -17.42 -54.76
CA GLU A 22 -42.43 -17.90 -54.48
C GLU A 22 -41.53 -16.78 -53.95
N ASP A 23 -41.57 -15.59 -54.57
CA ASP A 23 -40.82 -14.42 -54.10
C ASP A 23 -41.27 -14.00 -52.68
N GLU A 24 -42.58 -13.92 -52.42
CA GLU A 24 -43.13 -13.64 -51.09
C GLU A 24 -42.70 -14.69 -50.05
N ALA A 25 -42.66 -15.98 -50.42
CA ALA A 25 -42.22 -17.05 -49.53
C ALA A 25 -40.72 -16.95 -49.22
N VAL A 26 -39.90 -16.56 -50.19
CA VAL A 26 -38.46 -16.34 -50.00
C VAL A 26 -38.22 -15.13 -49.10
N GLU A 27 -38.93 -14.02 -49.30
CA GLU A 27 -38.85 -12.83 -48.43
C GLU A 27 -39.26 -13.17 -46.98
N GLN A 28 -40.32 -13.95 -46.81
CA GLN A 28 -40.73 -14.42 -45.47
C GLN A 28 -39.69 -15.32 -44.82
N GLN A 29 -39.06 -16.23 -45.56
CA GLN A 29 -37.98 -17.06 -45.03
C GLN A 29 -36.76 -16.25 -44.64
N GLN A 30 -36.39 -15.24 -45.42
CA GLN A 30 -35.29 -14.31 -45.07
C GLN A 30 -35.61 -13.53 -43.80
N LEU A 31 -36.83 -13.00 -43.68
CA LEU A 31 -37.27 -12.27 -42.48
C LEU A 31 -37.26 -13.18 -41.23
N ILE A 32 -37.71 -14.43 -41.36
CA ILE A 32 -37.67 -15.41 -40.25
C ILE A 32 -36.22 -15.66 -39.83
N ALA A 33 -35.31 -15.90 -40.77
CA ALA A 33 -33.91 -16.14 -40.48
C ALA A 33 -33.24 -14.93 -39.79
N GLU A 34 -33.57 -13.70 -40.22
CA GLU A 34 -33.07 -12.48 -39.59
C GLU A 34 -33.59 -12.32 -38.16
N LEU A 35 -34.88 -12.57 -37.94
CA LEU A 35 -35.49 -12.50 -36.60
C LEU A 35 -34.91 -13.57 -35.66
N GLU A 36 -34.69 -14.80 -36.14
CA GLU A 36 -34.05 -15.86 -35.36
C GLU A 36 -32.60 -15.51 -34.99
N SER A 37 -31.85 -14.94 -35.93
CA SER A 37 -30.49 -14.45 -35.68
C SER A 37 -30.47 -13.33 -34.63
N ARG A 38 -31.40 -12.36 -34.72
CA ARG A 38 -31.50 -11.27 -33.74
C ARG A 38 -31.87 -11.78 -32.35
N LEU A 39 -32.80 -12.74 -32.28
CA LEU A 39 -33.22 -13.37 -31.04
C LEU A 39 -32.07 -14.14 -30.38
N HIS A 40 -31.22 -14.81 -31.17
CA HIS A 40 -30.05 -15.49 -30.64
C HIS A 40 -29.05 -14.52 -30.00
N ILE A 41 -28.74 -13.40 -30.67
CA ILE A 41 -27.86 -12.34 -30.13
C ILE A 41 -28.45 -11.75 -28.85
N GLU A 42 -29.76 -11.56 -28.78
CA GLU A 42 -30.42 -11.00 -27.60
C GLU A 42 -30.37 -11.96 -26.40
N ARG A 43 -30.47 -13.28 -26.64
CA ARG A 43 -30.25 -14.30 -25.61
C ARG A 43 -28.82 -14.30 -25.09
N GLU A 44 -27.82 -14.28 -25.97
CA GLU A 44 -26.41 -14.22 -25.53
C GLU A 44 -26.12 -12.96 -24.70
N ARG A 45 -26.69 -11.81 -25.07
CA ARG A 45 -26.59 -10.58 -24.26
C ARG A 45 -27.29 -10.71 -22.91
N ALA A 46 -28.44 -11.38 -22.85
CA ALA A 46 -29.14 -11.63 -21.60
C ALA A 46 -28.30 -12.52 -20.66
N ASP A 47 -27.72 -13.59 -21.20
CA ASP A 47 -26.85 -14.51 -20.45
C ASP A 47 -25.60 -13.80 -19.93
N GLN A 48 -24.96 -12.96 -20.75
CA GLN A 48 -23.81 -12.13 -20.33
C GLN A 48 -24.19 -11.14 -19.23
N ASN A 49 -25.35 -10.49 -19.34
CA ASN A 49 -25.84 -9.57 -18.31
C ASN A 49 -26.17 -10.28 -16.99
N GLU A 50 -26.71 -11.51 -17.05
CA GLU A 50 -26.97 -12.31 -15.86
C GLU A 50 -25.67 -12.72 -15.16
N GLY A 51 -24.64 -13.11 -15.93
CA GLY A 51 -23.30 -13.35 -15.40
C GLY A 51 -22.69 -12.14 -14.71
N ALA A 52 -22.69 -10.98 -15.39
CA ALA A 52 -22.18 -9.73 -14.82
C ALA A 52 -22.93 -9.30 -13.55
N ARG A 53 -24.26 -9.53 -13.51
CA ARG A 53 -25.07 -9.26 -12.32
C ARG A 53 -24.70 -10.16 -11.15
N SER A 54 -24.49 -11.47 -11.39
CA SER A 54 -24.07 -12.41 -10.35
C SER A 54 -22.71 -12.04 -9.77
N GLU A 55 -21.76 -11.62 -10.60
CA GLU A 55 -20.44 -11.15 -10.12
C GLU A 55 -20.54 -9.86 -9.29
N LEU A 56 -21.41 -8.93 -9.69
CA LEU A 56 -21.66 -7.71 -8.91
C LEU A 56 -22.31 -8.01 -7.56
N GLU A 57 -23.22 -8.99 -7.50
CA GLU A 57 -23.87 -9.41 -6.25
C GLU A 57 -22.88 -10.08 -5.29
N GLU A 58 -21.95 -10.90 -5.80
CA GLU A 58 -20.86 -11.46 -5.01
C GLU A 58 -19.93 -10.37 -4.45
N LYS A 59 -19.51 -9.42 -5.29
CA LYS A 59 -18.69 -8.27 -4.85
C LYS A 59 -19.41 -7.40 -3.82
N ALA A 60 -20.73 -7.22 -3.95
CA ALA A 60 -21.52 -6.48 -2.97
C ALA A 60 -21.52 -7.18 -1.60
N HIS A 61 -21.65 -8.50 -1.57
CA HIS A 61 -21.53 -9.28 -0.32
C HIS A 61 -20.13 -9.22 0.29
N GLU A 62 -19.07 -9.25 -0.52
CA GLU A 62 -17.69 -9.08 -0.04
C GLU A 62 -17.49 -7.70 0.62
N ILE A 63 -18.00 -6.63 -0.01
CA ILE A 63 -17.94 -5.28 0.55
C ILE A 63 -18.69 -5.21 1.90
N GLU A 64 -19.88 -5.82 2.01
CA GLU A 64 -20.65 -5.84 3.25
C GLU A 64 -19.90 -6.57 4.38
N LEU A 65 -19.25 -7.70 4.08
CA LEU A 65 -18.41 -8.43 5.02
C LEU A 65 -17.21 -7.59 5.48
N LEU A 66 -16.53 -6.91 4.55
CA LEU A 66 -15.40 -6.03 4.87
C LEU A 66 -15.84 -4.84 5.74
N GLN A 67 -17.00 -4.23 5.45
CA GLN A 67 -17.56 -3.15 6.27
C GLN A 67 -17.87 -3.61 7.70
N SER A 68 -18.46 -4.79 7.87
CA SER A 68 -18.69 -5.37 9.19
C SER A 68 -17.40 -5.62 9.95
N ALA A 69 -16.36 -6.13 9.27
CA ALA A 69 -15.05 -6.34 9.87
C ALA A 69 -14.37 -5.03 10.30
N VAL A 70 -14.45 -3.97 9.48
CA VAL A 70 -13.94 -2.63 9.82
C VAL A 70 -14.67 -2.07 11.04
N ALA A 71 -16.00 -2.10 11.06
CA ALA A 71 -16.79 -1.60 12.19
C ALA A 71 -16.47 -2.34 13.51
N SER A 72 -16.24 -3.66 13.45
CA SER A 72 -15.79 -4.43 14.61
C SER A 72 -14.42 -3.98 15.11
N LYS A 73 -13.47 -3.74 14.19
CA LYS A 73 -12.11 -3.29 14.53
C LYS A 73 -12.10 -1.89 15.12
N ASP A 74 -12.92 -0.96 14.61
CA ASP A 74 -13.04 0.39 15.17
C ASP A 74 -13.53 0.36 16.63
N GLY A 75 -14.46 -0.56 16.93
CA GLY A 75 -14.91 -0.80 18.30
C GLY A 75 -13.79 -1.30 19.23
N ASP A 76 -12.88 -2.13 18.74
CA ASP A 76 -11.74 -2.60 19.51
C ASP A 76 -10.64 -1.54 19.67
N ILE A 77 -10.42 -0.71 18.64
CA ILE A 77 -9.52 0.45 18.71
C ILE A 77 -9.99 1.41 19.81
N SER A 78 -11.29 1.73 19.87
CA SER A 78 -11.85 2.59 20.91
C SER A 78 -11.65 2.03 22.33
N LYS A 79 -11.79 0.70 22.52
CA LYS A 79 -11.52 0.05 23.81
C LYS A 79 -10.04 0.06 24.18
N LEU A 80 -9.15 -0.03 23.20
CA LEU A 80 -7.71 0.05 23.45
C LEU A 80 -7.30 1.48 23.80
N GLN A 81 -7.86 2.48 23.12
CA GLN A 81 -7.62 3.90 23.44
C GLN A 81 -8.02 4.24 24.87
N THR A 82 -9.20 3.82 25.34
CA THR A 82 -9.61 4.07 26.73
C THR A 82 -8.70 3.37 27.74
N LYS A 83 -8.25 2.14 27.46
CA LYS A 83 -7.27 1.44 28.32
C LYS A 83 -5.91 2.15 28.36
N VAL A 84 -5.46 2.72 27.25
CA VAL A 84 -4.20 3.48 27.18
C VAL A 84 -4.33 4.77 28.02
N GLU A 85 -5.43 5.49 27.90
CA GLU A 85 -5.71 6.69 28.71
C GLU A 85 -5.77 6.37 30.21
N GLU A 86 -6.47 5.30 30.60
CA GLU A 86 -6.52 4.83 32.00
C GLU A 86 -5.14 4.45 32.53
N ALA A 87 -4.33 3.74 31.73
CA ALA A 87 -2.97 3.35 32.11
C ALA A 87 -2.06 4.59 32.27
N GLN A 88 -2.13 5.56 31.35
CA GLN A 88 -1.38 6.81 31.46
C GLN A 88 -1.79 7.63 32.68
N GLN A 89 -3.09 7.70 32.98
CA GLN A 89 -3.57 8.42 34.15
C GLN A 89 -3.15 7.76 35.47
N ASN A 90 -3.22 6.43 35.55
CA ASN A 90 -2.76 5.67 36.71
C ASN A 90 -1.25 5.83 36.92
N LYS A 91 -0.48 5.84 35.83
CA LYS A 91 0.97 6.10 35.87
C LYS A 91 1.29 7.49 36.42
N LEU A 92 0.68 8.54 35.88
CA LEU A 92 0.88 9.92 36.36
C LEU A 92 0.52 10.07 37.85
N ASN A 93 -0.52 9.37 38.31
CA ASN A 93 -0.89 9.35 39.72
C ASN A 93 0.17 8.64 40.58
N SER A 94 0.73 7.52 40.11
CA SER A 94 1.81 6.78 40.78
C SER A 94 3.07 7.63 40.91
N GLU A 95 3.53 8.25 39.82
CA GLU A 95 4.70 9.14 39.82
C GLU A 95 4.54 10.30 40.82
N ARG A 96 3.35 10.92 40.86
CA ARG A 96 3.05 11.99 41.83
C ARG A 96 3.10 11.50 43.28
N MET A 97 2.60 10.30 43.57
CA MET A 97 2.68 9.74 44.91
C MET A 97 4.12 9.45 45.32
N LEU A 98 4.90 8.79 44.46
CA LEU A 98 6.31 8.50 44.71
C LEU A 98 7.13 9.78 44.93
N GLN A 99 6.89 10.82 44.11
CA GLN A 99 7.55 12.10 44.26
C GLN A 99 7.20 12.78 45.59
N SER A 100 5.92 12.76 46.00
CA SER A 100 5.49 13.28 47.29
C SER A 100 6.13 12.53 48.48
N GLU A 101 6.22 11.20 48.41
CA GLU A 101 6.86 10.37 49.44
C GLU A 101 8.36 10.70 49.56
N MET A 102 9.06 10.83 48.43
CA MET A 102 10.47 11.21 48.39
C MET A 102 10.71 12.60 49.00
N GLU A 103 9.86 13.59 48.68
CA GLU A 103 9.92 14.94 49.26
C GLU A 103 9.63 14.95 50.77
N GLN A 104 8.79 14.05 51.26
CA GLN A 104 8.52 13.89 52.69
C GLN A 104 9.73 13.28 53.41
N LEU A 105 10.30 12.21 52.87
CA LEU A 105 11.47 11.54 53.45
C LEU A 105 12.71 12.44 53.46
N MET A 106 12.94 13.22 52.41
CA MET A 106 14.03 14.20 52.38
C MET A 106 13.88 15.25 53.50
N ARG A 107 12.65 15.72 53.76
CA ARG A 107 12.39 16.63 54.89
C ARG A 107 12.66 15.97 56.23
N GLU A 108 12.25 14.71 56.40
CA GLU A 108 12.49 13.97 57.64
C GLU A 108 13.99 13.76 57.89
N ILE A 109 14.77 13.41 56.87
CA ILE A 109 16.23 13.29 56.95
C ILE A 109 16.86 14.63 57.37
N ASN A 110 16.42 15.74 56.79
CA ASN A 110 16.94 17.06 57.15
C ASN A 110 16.67 17.39 58.63
N VAL A 111 15.46 17.10 59.12
CA VAL A 111 15.11 17.28 60.54
C VAL A 111 15.96 16.37 61.44
N LYS A 112 16.11 15.08 61.10
CA LYS A 112 16.94 14.14 61.87
C LYS A 112 18.42 14.54 61.84
N GLN A 113 18.90 15.10 60.73
CA GLN A 113 20.27 15.59 60.60
C GLN A 113 20.51 16.82 61.49
N GLU A 114 19.55 17.76 61.56
CA GLU A 114 19.59 18.87 62.51
C GLU A 114 19.61 18.37 63.96
N GLN A 115 18.74 17.41 64.31
CA GLN A 115 18.74 16.80 65.64
C GLN A 115 20.08 16.14 66.00
N ILE A 116 20.71 15.42 65.05
CA ILE A 116 22.04 14.86 65.26
C ILE A 116 23.09 15.94 65.47
N ASN A 117 23.05 17.02 64.69
CA ASN A 117 23.98 18.14 64.85
C ASN A 117 23.81 18.80 66.23
N ASP A 118 22.57 19.00 66.69
CA ASP A 118 22.26 19.54 68.01
C ASP A 118 22.69 18.61 69.15
N LEU A 119 22.43 17.32 69.03
CA LEU A 119 22.88 16.31 70.00
C LEU A 119 24.41 16.18 70.03
N GLN A 120 25.08 16.31 68.88
CA GLN A 120 26.54 16.35 68.82
C GLN A 120 27.10 17.63 69.46
N ALA A 121 26.44 18.77 69.27
CA ALA A 121 26.82 20.04 69.89
C ALA A 121 26.60 20.04 71.42
N ASN A 122 25.52 19.41 71.90
CA ASN A 122 25.15 19.36 73.32
C ASN A 122 25.75 18.16 74.09
N GLY A 123 26.08 17.07 73.40
CA GLY A 123 26.57 15.80 73.96
C GLY A 123 28.03 15.79 74.42
N ALA A 124 28.76 16.90 74.29
CA ALA A 124 30.09 17.05 74.88
C ALA A 124 30.10 17.00 76.43
N LYS A 125 28.93 16.86 77.07
CA LYS A 125 28.76 16.63 78.51
C LYS A 125 28.12 15.25 78.77
N ASN A 126 28.96 14.22 78.75
CA ASN A 126 28.82 12.87 79.34
C ASN A 126 27.42 12.42 79.87
N ASP A 127 26.54 11.92 79.00
CA ASP A 127 25.48 10.99 79.41
C ASP A 127 25.42 9.80 78.45
N SER A 128 25.43 8.58 78.98
CA SER A 128 25.44 7.34 78.18
C SER A 128 24.15 7.16 77.36
N GLN A 129 23.06 7.78 77.82
CA GLN A 129 21.74 7.72 77.21
C GLN A 129 21.71 8.53 75.89
N THR A 130 22.29 9.73 75.86
CA THR A 130 22.43 10.56 74.66
C THR A 130 23.32 9.92 73.60
N SER A 131 24.33 9.13 74.02
CA SER A 131 25.16 8.36 73.08
C SER A 131 24.41 7.19 72.43
N SER A 132 23.43 6.58 73.12
CA SER A 132 22.59 5.50 72.58
C SER A 132 21.60 6.03 71.57
N GLU A 133 20.87 7.09 71.93
CA GLU A 133 19.92 7.79 71.06
C GLU A 133 20.59 8.29 69.78
N LEU A 134 21.80 8.87 69.88
CA LEU A 134 22.57 9.30 68.70
C LEU A 134 22.93 8.13 67.77
N ARG A 135 23.18 6.94 68.31
CA ARG A 135 23.52 5.75 67.52
C ARG A 135 22.30 5.23 66.76
N GLU A 136 21.15 5.16 67.42
CA GLU A 136 19.88 4.78 66.80
C GLU A 136 19.49 5.76 65.69
N LEU A 137 19.55 7.07 65.96
CA LEU A 137 19.24 8.12 64.97
C LEU A 137 20.14 8.05 63.73
N LYS A 138 21.43 7.74 63.91
CA LYS A 138 22.36 7.52 62.78
C LYS A 138 22.03 6.27 61.97
N GLN A 139 21.62 5.20 62.64
CA GLN A 139 21.21 3.97 61.96
C GLN A 139 19.92 4.18 61.16
N GLU A 140 18.91 4.82 61.76
CA GLU A 140 17.67 5.18 61.06
C GLU A 140 17.92 6.08 59.85
N MET A 141 18.78 7.09 59.99
CA MET A 141 19.15 7.95 58.85
C MET A 141 19.87 7.16 57.75
N GLY A 142 20.71 6.18 58.11
CA GLY A 142 21.34 5.28 57.16
C GLY A 142 20.32 4.49 56.34
N LEU A 143 19.35 3.86 57.03
CA LEU A 143 18.26 3.11 56.38
C LEU A 143 17.37 4.01 55.52
N GLN A 144 17.04 5.22 55.97
CA GLN A 144 16.25 6.17 55.19
C GLN A 144 16.99 6.65 53.93
N LYS A 145 18.31 6.87 54.01
CA LYS A 145 19.13 7.21 52.83
C LYS A 145 19.15 6.08 51.82
N GLU A 146 19.29 4.85 52.27
CA GLU A 146 19.27 3.66 51.40
C GLU A 146 17.91 3.49 50.72
N TYR A 147 16.81 3.66 51.46
CA TYR A 147 15.46 3.63 50.88
C TYR A 147 15.24 4.74 49.83
N ILE A 148 15.73 5.97 50.07
CA ILE A 148 15.68 7.04 49.06
C ILE A 148 16.46 6.66 47.80
N SER A 149 17.67 6.11 47.92
CA SER A 149 18.44 5.68 46.75
C SER A 149 17.74 4.58 45.94
N GLN A 150 17.01 3.67 46.59
CA GLN A 150 16.17 2.69 45.89
C GLN A 150 15.00 3.37 45.16
N LEU A 151 14.31 4.33 45.80
CA LEU A 151 13.24 5.11 45.17
C LEU A 151 13.74 5.91 43.96
N GLU A 152 14.92 6.53 44.05
CA GLU A 152 15.55 7.26 42.93
C GLU A 152 15.85 6.32 41.75
N THR A 153 16.37 5.13 42.02
CA THR A 153 16.65 4.12 41.00
C THR A 153 15.37 3.66 40.30
N ASN A 154 14.31 3.40 41.07
CA ASN A 154 13.00 3.01 40.53
C ASN A 154 12.39 4.13 39.69
N LEU A 155 12.47 5.38 40.15
CA LEU A 155 11.98 6.55 39.42
C LEU A 155 12.75 6.75 38.11
N HIS A 156 14.07 6.55 38.10
CA HIS A 156 14.87 6.62 36.87
C HIS A 156 14.47 5.55 35.86
N LYS A 157 14.28 4.32 36.32
CA LYS A 157 13.81 3.22 35.48
C LYS A 157 12.42 3.51 34.90
N GLU A 158 11.49 4.00 35.71
CA GLU A 158 10.13 4.36 35.25
C GLU A 158 10.15 5.48 34.21
N LYS A 159 11.04 6.47 34.36
CA LYS A 159 11.26 7.53 33.37
C LYS A 159 11.84 6.99 32.06
N GLU A 160 12.79 6.06 32.12
CA GLU A 160 13.36 5.42 30.93
C GLU A 160 12.31 4.60 30.18
N ASP A 161 11.52 3.80 30.91
CA ASP A 161 10.40 3.05 30.33
C ASP A 161 9.32 3.99 29.76
N ASN A 162 9.14 5.18 30.35
CA ASN A 162 8.26 6.21 29.79
C ASN A 162 8.77 6.76 28.46
N LEU A 163 10.07 7.04 28.37
CA LEU A 163 10.68 7.54 27.16
C LEU A 163 10.54 6.52 26.02
N LYS A 164 10.80 5.23 26.29
CA LYS A 164 10.58 4.15 25.31
C LYS A 164 9.12 4.03 24.88
N ALA A 165 8.18 4.16 25.82
CA ALA A 165 6.75 4.16 25.49
C ALA A 165 6.36 5.34 24.60
N GLN A 166 6.95 6.51 24.84
CA GLN A 166 6.75 7.69 24.00
C GLN A 166 7.36 7.52 22.60
N GLU A 167 8.56 6.97 22.49
CA GLU A 167 9.19 6.65 21.20
C GLU A 167 8.31 5.69 20.37
N MET A 168 7.75 4.64 21.00
CA MET A 168 6.80 3.74 20.33
C MET A 168 5.51 4.45 19.89
N GLN A 169 5.01 5.41 20.67
CA GLN A 169 3.83 6.19 20.31
C GLN A 169 4.12 7.11 19.10
N ASP A 170 5.30 7.72 19.04
CA ASP A 170 5.72 8.55 17.91
C ASP A 170 5.91 7.72 16.63
N GLU A 171 6.49 6.52 16.74
CA GLU A 171 6.57 5.57 15.62
C GLU A 171 5.19 5.15 15.10
N PHE A 172 4.24 4.93 16.01
CA PHE A 172 2.85 4.60 15.64
C PHE A 172 2.17 5.75 14.89
N LEU A 173 2.31 6.99 15.36
CA LEU A 173 1.77 8.17 14.68
C LEU A 173 2.34 8.32 13.27
N LYS A 174 3.66 8.11 13.12
CA LYS A 174 4.33 8.18 11.81
C LYS A 174 3.83 7.12 10.84
N LEU A 175 3.52 5.93 11.34
CA LEU A 175 2.92 4.86 10.56
C LEU A 175 1.46 5.18 10.17
N GLU A 176 0.69 5.78 11.07
CA GLU A 176 -0.68 6.24 10.80
C GLU A 176 -0.69 7.32 9.71
N GLU A 177 0.21 8.31 9.77
CA GLU A 177 0.38 9.32 8.73
C GLU A 177 0.74 8.69 7.37
N GLY A 178 1.69 7.74 7.35
CA GLY A 178 2.05 7.02 6.12
C GLY A 178 0.89 6.20 5.53
N MET A 179 0.00 5.64 6.37
CA MET A 179 -1.21 4.98 5.89
C MET A 179 -2.24 5.97 5.32
N LYS A 180 -2.41 7.14 5.93
CA LYS A 180 -3.30 8.21 5.42
C LYS A 180 -2.84 8.71 4.05
N GLU A 181 -1.53 8.91 3.86
CA GLU A 181 -0.96 9.29 2.56
C GLU A 181 -1.25 8.24 1.47
N LYS A 182 -1.04 6.95 1.78
CA LYS A 182 -1.35 5.85 0.85
C LYS A 182 -2.84 5.77 0.51
N LEU A 183 -3.73 6.03 1.47
CA LEU A 183 -5.16 6.04 1.26
C LEU A 183 -5.57 7.19 0.33
N LEU A 184 -5.04 8.39 0.57
CA LEU A 184 -5.26 9.56 -0.29
C LEU A 184 -4.76 9.29 -1.72
N HIS A 185 -3.58 8.68 -1.88
CA HIS A 185 -3.08 8.27 -3.20
C HIS A 185 -4.01 7.26 -3.90
N THR A 186 -4.64 6.37 -3.14
CA THR A 186 -5.61 5.41 -3.69
C THR A 186 -6.87 6.11 -4.18
N GLU A 187 -7.40 7.09 -3.42
CA GLU A 187 -8.53 7.92 -3.85
C GLU A 187 -8.22 8.73 -5.12
N GLU A 188 -7.00 9.25 -5.25
CA GLU A 188 -6.54 9.92 -6.48
C GLU A 188 -6.54 8.96 -7.68
N LEU A 189 -6.08 7.72 -7.50
CA LEU A 189 -6.08 6.70 -8.55
C LEU A 189 -7.51 6.30 -8.94
N GLU A 190 -8.42 6.15 -7.98
CA GLU A 190 -9.84 5.88 -8.25
C GLU A 190 -10.49 7.02 -9.03
N THR A 191 -10.20 8.27 -8.66
CA THR A 191 -10.69 9.44 -9.39
C THR A 191 -10.16 9.47 -10.84
N ARG A 192 -8.87 9.15 -11.04
CA ARG A 192 -8.28 9.03 -12.39
C ARG A 192 -8.92 7.90 -13.20
N LEU A 193 -9.18 6.75 -12.58
CA LEU A 193 -9.84 5.62 -13.23
C LEU A 193 -11.25 6.01 -13.68
N GLY A 194 -12.01 6.69 -12.82
CA GLY A 194 -13.34 7.21 -13.15
C GLY A 194 -13.34 8.18 -14.33
N ALA A 195 -12.37 9.10 -14.38
CA ALA A 195 -12.21 10.02 -15.51
C ALA A 195 -11.91 9.29 -16.82
N ILE A 196 -11.01 8.30 -16.79
CA ILE A 196 -10.68 7.47 -17.97
C ILE A 196 -11.92 6.70 -18.45
N GLN A 197 -12.73 6.19 -17.53
CA GLN A 197 -13.95 5.45 -17.87
C GLN A 197 -15.01 6.37 -18.50
N GLU A 198 -15.16 7.60 -18.00
CA GLU A 198 -16.03 8.61 -18.61
C GLU A 198 -15.57 8.99 -20.03
N GLU A 199 -14.26 9.12 -20.26
CA GLU A 199 -13.70 9.34 -21.60
C GLU A 199 -13.97 8.17 -22.54
N PHE A 200 -13.86 6.94 -22.04
CA PHE A 200 -14.19 5.74 -22.80
C PHE A 200 -15.67 5.69 -23.20
N ASP A 201 -16.58 6.00 -22.27
CA ASP A 201 -18.02 6.04 -22.55
C ASP A 201 -18.38 7.13 -23.57
N LYS A 202 -17.74 8.31 -23.49
CA LYS A 202 -17.88 9.37 -24.51
C LYS A 202 -17.38 8.92 -25.88
N ALA A 203 -16.24 8.23 -25.93
CA ALA A 203 -15.70 7.70 -27.17
C ALA A 203 -16.63 6.62 -27.78
N ALA A 204 -17.17 5.73 -26.94
CA ALA A 204 -18.13 4.71 -27.36
C ALA A 204 -19.44 5.32 -27.90
N ALA A 205 -19.97 6.34 -27.23
CA ALA A 205 -21.15 7.07 -27.71
C ALA A 205 -20.90 7.75 -29.06
N THR A 206 -19.73 8.40 -29.22
CA THR A 206 -19.34 9.03 -30.49
C THR A 206 -19.20 8.01 -31.62
N LEU A 207 -18.66 6.82 -31.32
CA LEU A 207 -18.53 5.74 -32.28
C LEU A 207 -19.90 5.23 -32.75
N LYS A 208 -20.83 5.05 -31.81
CA LYS A 208 -22.22 4.65 -32.11
C LYS A 208 -22.95 5.69 -32.96
N GLU A 209 -22.75 6.97 -32.70
CA GLU A 209 -23.31 8.06 -33.53
C GLU A 209 -22.75 8.00 -34.95
N LYS A 210 -21.45 7.74 -35.11
CA LYS A 210 -20.81 7.60 -36.44
C LYS A 210 -21.31 6.38 -37.19
N GLU A 211 -21.54 5.26 -36.51
CA GLU A 211 -22.16 4.06 -37.10
C GLU A 211 -23.58 4.36 -37.61
N GLN A 212 -24.40 5.06 -36.82
CA GLN A 212 -25.74 5.49 -37.25
C GLN A 212 -25.70 6.43 -38.46
N GLN A 213 -24.78 7.40 -38.49
CA GLN A 213 -24.59 8.29 -39.64
C GLN A 213 -24.20 7.52 -40.91
N ILE A 214 -23.38 6.47 -40.79
CA ILE A 214 -23.00 5.61 -41.91
C ILE A 214 -24.21 4.81 -42.41
N GLU A 215 -25.02 4.26 -41.50
CA GLU A 215 -26.24 3.52 -41.83
C GLU A 215 -27.27 4.40 -42.56
N GLU A 216 -27.50 5.62 -42.08
CA GLU A 216 -28.42 6.58 -42.74
C GLU A 216 -27.93 6.97 -44.16
N LEU A 217 -26.62 7.19 -44.34
CA LEU A 217 -26.04 7.48 -45.65
C LEU A 217 -26.16 6.29 -46.61
N SER A 218 -26.09 5.07 -46.10
CA SER A 218 -26.32 3.84 -46.88
C SER A 218 -27.76 3.76 -47.40
N GLN A 219 -28.74 4.18 -46.60
CA GLN A 219 -30.16 4.13 -46.96
C GLN A 219 -30.60 5.26 -47.92
N GLN A 220 -29.88 6.37 -48.00
CA GLN A 220 -30.24 7.52 -48.85
C GLN A 220 -29.76 7.45 -50.31
N SER A 221 -28.96 6.46 -50.69
CA SER A 221 -28.45 6.33 -52.07
C SER A 221 -29.19 5.23 -52.85
N PRO A 222 -30.09 5.55 -53.81
CA PRO A 222 -30.64 4.54 -54.69
C PRO A 222 -29.55 3.95 -55.60
N PRO A 223 -29.59 2.65 -55.91
CA PRO A 223 -28.61 2.04 -56.80
C PRO A 223 -28.72 2.69 -58.20
N PRO A 224 -27.63 3.23 -58.77
CA PRO A 224 -27.68 3.77 -60.12
C PRO A 224 -27.87 2.61 -61.11
N ALA A 225 -29.07 2.55 -61.69
CA ALA A 225 -29.34 1.68 -62.82
C ALA A 225 -28.59 2.20 -64.05
N SER A 226 -27.67 1.36 -64.56
CA SER A 226 -26.98 1.46 -65.85
C SER A 226 -26.17 2.74 -66.10
N ALA A 227 -24.89 2.73 -65.72
CA ALA A 227 -23.85 3.50 -66.40
C ALA A 227 -22.55 2.69 -66.37
N GLU A 228 -21.85 2.65 -67.50
CA GLU A 228 -20.52 2.03 -67.63
C GLU A 228 -19.56 2.50 -66.51
N PRO A 229 -18.56 1.69 -66.13
CA PRO A 229 -17.64 1.98 -65.01
C PRO A 229 -16.71 3.15 -65.36
N GLY A 230 -17.26 4.36 -65.33
CA GLY A 230 -16.52 5.60 -65.35
C GLY A 230 -15.78 5.82 -64.03
N GLU A 231 -14.85 6.76 -64.04
CA GLU A 231 -13.90 7.13 -62.96
C GLU A 231 -14.50 7.18 -61.54
N ASP A 232 -15.81 7.37 -61.40
CA ASP A 232 -16.51 7.42 -60.13
C ASP A 232 -16.58 6.07 -59.41
N TYR A 233 -16.55 4.92 -60.11
CA TYR A 233 -16.43 3.61 -59.45
C TYR A 233 -15.02 3.41 -58.84
N SER A 234 -13.97 3.91 -59.52
CA SER A 234 -12.63 3.93 -58.95
C SER A 234 -12.53 4.84 -57.73
N LYS A 235 -13.17 6.01 -57.75
CA LYS A 235 -13.25 6.89 -56.57
C LYS A 235 -14.03 6.24 -55.42
N LEU A 236 -15.08 5.47 -55.71
CA LEU A 236 -15.85 4.74 -54.71
C LEU A 236 -15.05 3.60 -54.09
N GLN A 237 -14.34 2.79 -54.91
CA GLN A 237 -13.43 1.77 -54.39
C GLN A 237 -12.29 2.37 -53.57
N GLN A 238 -11.75 3.52 -53.98
CA GLN A 238 -10.72 4.21 -53.22
C GLN A 238 -11.26 4.70 -51.87
N LYS A 239 -12.45 5.31 -51.84
CA LYS A 239 -13.12 5.69 -50.59
C LYS A 239 -13.38 4.47 -49.69
N GLN A 240 -13.81 3.35 -50.25
CA GLN A 240 -14.01 2.11 -49.48
C GLN A 240 -12.70 1.56 -48.90
N LYS A 241 -11.60 1.63 -49.65
CA LYS A 241 -10.27 1.27 -49.13
C LYS A 241 -9.84 2.21 -48.01
N ASP A 242 -10.04 3.51 -48.17
CA ASP A 242 -9.67 4.51 -47.16
C ASP A 242 -10.51 4.36 -45.88
N THR A 243 -11.82 4.08 -45.98
CA THR A 243 -12.66 3.81 -44.81
C THR A 243 -12.28 2.50 -44.14
N MET A 244 -12.01 1.43 -44.89
CA MET A 244 -11.51 0.17 -44.32
C MET A 244 -10.16 0.37 -43.62
N HIS A 245 -9.27 1.21 -44.18
CA HIS A 245 -7.98 1.48 -43.57
C HIS A 245 -8.12 2.28 -42.26
N LYS A 246 -9.03 3.26 -42.22
CA LYS A 246 -9.38 4.00 -40.99
C LYS A 246 -10.01 3.09 -39.93
N LEU A 247 -10.91 2.18 -40.32
CA LEU A 247 -11.48 1.17 -39.42
C LEU A 247 -10.40 0.26 -38.85
N LYS A 248 -9.50 -0.26 -39.69
CA LYS A 248 -8.35 -1.06 -39.22
C LYS A 248 -7.48 -0.29 -38.24
N ALA A 249 -7.19 0.98 -38.51
CA ALA A 249 -6.42 1.82 -37.60
C ALA A 249 -7.15 2.08 -36.28
N ALA A 250 -8.47 2.27 -36.30
CA ALA A 250 -9.29 2.42 -35.10
C ALA A 250 -9.32 1.14 -34.26
N VAL A 251 -9.44 -0.03 -34.90
CA VAL A 251 -9.38 -1.34 -34.22
C VAL A 251 -8.02 -1.57 -33.57
N VAL A 252 -6.91 -1.22 -34.25
CA VAL A 252 -5.56 -1.31 -33.67
C VAL A 252 -5.42 -0.36 -32.47
N LYS A 253 -5.92 0.87 -32.56
CA LYS A 253 -5.94 1.80 -31.41
C LYS A 253 -6.78 1.25 -30.25
N GLY A 254 -7.95 0.67 -30.54
CA GLY A 254 -8.81 0.03 -29.53
C GLY A 254 -8.11 -1.11 -28.82
N LYS A 255 -7.41 -1.99 -29.55
CA LYS A 255 -6.59 -3.06 -28.95
C LYS A 255 -5.49 -2.52 -28.04
N ASN A 256 -4.78 -1.48 -28.47
CA ASN A 256 -3.69 -0.90 -27.69
C ASN A 256 -4.22 -0.22 -26.40
N ILE A 257 -5.41 0.40 -26.47
CA ILE A 257 -6.11 0.91 -25.27
C ILE A 257 -6.50 -0.24 -24.34
N GLN A 258 -7.03 -1.34 -24.88
CA GLN A 258 -7.40 -2.52 -24.09
C GLN A 258 -6.18 -3.14 -23.41
N GLU A 259 -5.06 -3.32 -24.11
CA GLU A 259 -3.80 -3.81 -23.53
C GLU A 259 -3.30 -2.90 -22.40
N LYS A 260 -3.40 -1.57 -22.56
CA LYS A 260 -3.06 -0.62 -21.50
C LYS A 260 -3.98 -0.70 -20.28
N LEU A 261 -5.28 -0.94 -20.49
CA LEU A 261 -6.23 -1.15 -19.41
C LEU A 261 -5.94 -2.46 -18.65
N GLU A 262 -5.68 -3.55 -19.36
CA GLU A 262 -5.31 -4.84 -18.75
C GLU A 262 -3.98 -4.72 -17.97
N ALA A 263 -3.00 -3.99 -18.49
CA ALA A 263 -1.73 -3.73 -17.79
C ALA A 263 -1.95 -2.93 -16.49
N LYS A 264 -2.78 -1.87 -16.54
CA LYS A 264 -3.15 -1.05 -15.38
C LYS A 264 -3.92 -1.85 -14.33
N GLU A 265 -4.85 -2.71 -14.75
CA GLU A 265 -5.61 -3.57 -13.86
C GLU A 265 -4.70 -4.58 -13.15
N LYS A 266 -3.73 -5.15 -13.87
CA LYS A 266 -2.71 -6.02 -13.29
C LYS A 266 -1.82 -5.29 -12.29
N GLU A 267 -1.38 -4.08 -12.60
CA GLU A 267 -0.60 -3.21 -11.68
C GLU A 267 -1.40 -2.91 -10.39
N LEU A 268 -2.69 -2.58 -10.53
CA LEU A 268 -3.59 -2.32 -9.40
C LEU A 268 -3.79 -3.58 -8.55
N SER A 269 -3.91 -4.76 -9.17
CA SER A 269 -4.01 -6.04 -8.46
C SER A 269 -2.75 -6.36 -7.65
N LEU A 270 -1.56 -6.09 -8.21
CA LEU A 270 -0.28 -6.25 -7.53
C LEU A 270 -0.16 -5.29 -6.35
N SER A 271 -0.52 -4.03 -6.55
CA SER A 271 -0.51 -3.02 -5.48
C SER A 271 -1.47 -3.38 -4.34
N LYS A 272 -2.68 -3.89 -4.65
CA LYS A 272 -3.61 -4.41 -3.64
C LYS A 272 -3.02 -5.59 -2.86
N HIS A 273 -2.35 -6.51 -3.54
CA HIS A 273 -1.70 -7.65 -2.88
C HIS A 273 -0.56 -7.21 -1.97
N GLU A 274 0.27 -6.25 -2.40
CA GLU A 274 1.36 -5.69 -1.60
C GLU A 274 0.83 -4.92 -0.37
N ASN A 275 -0.24 -4.13 -0.53
CA ASN A 275 -0.91 -3.48 0.60
C ASN A 275 -1.51 -4.51 1.59
N SER A 276 -2.10 -5.60 1.10
CA SER A 276 -2.58 -6.69 1.96
C SER A 276 -1.43 -7.34 2.75
N LYS A 277 -0.28 -7.57 2.10
CA LYS A 277 0.92 -8.11 2.74
C LYS A 277 1.48 -7.16 3.81
N LEU A 278 1.63 -5.87 3.50
CA LEU A 278 2.08 -4.86 4.46
C LEU A 278 1.10 -4.74 5.65
N SER A 279 -0.20 -4.86 5.41
CA SER A 279 -1.21 -4.88 6.47
C SER A 279 -1.03 -6.09 7.40
N MET A 280 -0.74 -7.27 6.87
CA MET A 280 -0.43 -8.46 7.67
C MET A 280 0.87 -8.31 8.48
N GLU A 281 1.94 -7.77 7.88
CA GLU A 281 3.21 -7.51 8.57
C GLU A 281 3.05 -6.50 9.72
N LEU A 282 2.23 -5.47 9.50
CA LEU A 282 1.88 -4.48 10.52
C LEU A 282 1.12 -5.11 11.69
N GLU A 283 0.18 -6.02 11.41
CA GLU A 283 -0.51 -6.80 12.45
C GLU A 283 0.44 -7.74 13.21
N GLU A 284 1.37 -8.41 12.51
CA GLU A 284 2.36 -9.26 13.17
C GLU A 284 3.30 -8.46 14.07
N ALA A 285 3.75 -7.27 13.61
CA ALA A 285 4.57 -6.35 14.40
C ALA A 285 3.81 -5.86 15.65
N LYS A 286 2.54 -5.47 15.50
CA LYS A 286 1.65 -5.12 16.62
C LYS A 286 1.53 -6.26 17.63
N LYS A 287 1.35 -7.50 17.14
CA LYS A 287 1.23 -8.68 18.01
C LYS A 287 2.55 -9.00 18.73
N LYS A 288 3.71 -8.82 18.09
CA LYS A 288 5.02 -8.97 18.76
C LYS A 288 5.23 -7.92 19.84
N LEU A 289 4.84 -6.67 19.59
CA LEU A 289 4.88 -5.60 20.59
C LEU A 289 3.93 -5.87 21.77
N LEU A 290 2.68 -6.26 21.51
CA LEU A 290 1.73 -6.58 22.59
C LEU A 290 2.10 -7.86 23.35
N GLY A 291 2.64 -8.87 22.68
CA GLY A 291 3.02 -10.16 23.26
C GLY A 291 4.25 -10.08 24.16
N GLY A 292 5.17 -9.15 23.90
CA GLY A 292 6.37 -8.94 24.72
C GLY A 292 6.10 -8.38 26.13
N VAL A 293 4.91 -7.85 26.38
CA VAL A 293 4.55 -7.23 27.67
C VAL A 293 3.96 -8.25 28.67
N GLN A 294 3.56 -9.45 28.23
CA GLN A 294 2.86 -10.41 29.10
C GLN A 294 3.72 -11.54 29.69
N SER A 295 5.04 -11.55 29.46
CA SER A 295 5.95 -12.56 30.02
C SER A 295 7.01 -11.97 30.96
N ALA A 296 6.61 -11.02 31.81
CA ALA A 296 7.34 -10.81 33.06
C ALA A 296 6.90 -11.91 34.04
N PRO A 297 7.81 -12.75 34.56
CA PRO A 297 7.46 -13.81 35.50
C PRO A 297 6.85 -13.17 36.74
N THR A 298 5.58 -13.45 36.98
CA THR A 298 4.92 -13.15 38.25
C THR A 298 5.58 -14.04 39.30
N ILE A 299 6.59 -13.51 40.00
CA ILE A 299 7.18 -14.15 41.17
C ILE A 299 6.11 -14.09 42.27
N SER A 300 5.23 -15.08 42.31
CA SER A 300 4.31 -15.32 43.42
C SER A 300 5.05 -16.07 44.52
N GLY A 301 5.96 -15.36 45.20
CA GLY A 301 6.59 -15.81 46.43
C GLY A 301 6.00 -15.06 47.64
N PRO A 302 5.83 -15.72 48.80
CA PRO A 302 5.34 -15.06 50.01
C PRO A 302 6.30 -13.95 50.47
N PRO A 303 5.78 -12.85 51.07
CA PRO A 303 6.54 -11.61 51.31
C PRO A 303 7.70 -11.70 52.31
N ASP A 304 7.96 -12.85 52.94
CA ASP A 304 8.86 -12.94 54.11
C ASP A 304 10.25 -13.56 53.86
N THR A 305 10.66 -13.83 52.62
CA THR A 305 11.97 -14.46 52.35
C THR A 305 12.82 -13.85 51.22
N ALA A 306 12.41 -12.73 50.62
CA ALA A 306 13.10 -12.15 49.46
C ALA A 306 14.32 -11.25 49.80
N ALA A 307 14.59 -10.97 51.09
CA ALA A 307 15.68 -10.08 51.49
C ALA A 307 17.08 -10.72 51.50
N GLU A 308 17.20 -12.06 51.40
CA GLU A 308 18.50 -12.74 51.48
C GLU A 308 18.99 -13.36 50.16
N ALA A 309 18.21 -13.35 49.07
CA ALA A 309 18.58 -14.00 47.81
C ALA A 309 19.15 -13.05 46.73
N ALA A 310 19.14 -11.73 46.95
CA ALA A 310 19.58 -10.74 45.96
C ALA A 310 21.09 -10.39 46.03
N VAL A 311 21.88 -11.05 46.89
CA VAL A 311 23.31 -10.72 47.13
C VAL A 311 24.30 -11.64 46.37
N ILE A 312 23.85 -12.64 45.62
CA ILE A 312 24.76 -13.60 44.97
C ILE A 312 24.41 -13.81 43.49
N LEU A 313 24.54 -12.77 42.65
CA LEU A 313 24.64 -12.97 41.19
C LEU A 313 25.18 -11.78 40.37
N ASP A 314 25.61 -10.67 40.99
CA ASP A 314 26.02 -9.46 40.24
C ASP A 314 27.54 -9.22 40.12
N ASP A 315 28.39 -10.07 40.72
CA ASP A 315 29.85 -9.87 40.72
C ASP A 315 30.62 -10.57 39.58
N SER A 316 29.95 -11.17 38.59
CA SER A 316 30.62 -12.06 37.62
C SER A 316 30.77 -11.52 36.19
N TRP A 317 30.45 -10.26 35.89
CA TRP A 317 30.50 -9.76 34.50
C TRP A 317 31.21 -8.42 34.27
N ASN A 318 31.83 -7.80 35.29
CA ASN A 318 32.46 -6.47 35.11
C ASN A 318 33.93 -6.36 35.52
N SER A 319 34.73 -7.42 35.34
CA SER A 319 36.19 -7.33 35.47
C SER A 319 36.88 -7.56 34.13
N GLY A 320 37.14 -6.47 33.40
CA GLY A 320 38.24 -6.43 32.43
C GLY A 320 37.96 -5.67 31.14
N ALA A 321 38.12 -4.35 31.15
CA ALA A 321 38.50 -3.59 29.95
C ALA A 321 38.93 -2.13 30.24
N GLU A 322 39.80 -1.88 31.24
CA GLU A 322 40.58 -0.63 31.28
C GLU A 322 41.99 -0.89 31.80
N GLU A 323 42.89 -1.37 30.94
CA GLU A 323 44.33 -1.22 31.15
C GLU A 323 45.01 -0.82 29.83
N GLY A 324 45.75 0.28 29.93
CA GLY A 324 46.36 0.99 28.83
C GLY A 324 47.48 0.20 28.15
N TRP A 325 47.54 0.38 26.83
CA TRP A 325 48.69 0.01 26.03
C TRP A 325 49.62 1.22 25.92
N GLU A 326 50.45 1.42 26.94
CA GLU A 326 51.67 2.19 26.80
C GLU A 326 52.77 1.32 26.19
N ILE A 327 53.54 1.98 25.32
CA ILE A 327 54.55 1.45 24.41
C ILE A 327 55.77 0.96 25.21
N SER A 328 56.24 -0.26 24.91
CA SER A 328 57.60 -0.69 25.22
C SER A 328 58.22 -1.41 24.03
N GLU A 329 59.33 -0.85 23.56
CA GLU A 329 60.17 -1.37 22.50
C GLU A 329 61.02 -2.58 22.94
N LYS A 330 61.40 -3.40 21.95
CA LYS A 330 62.64 -4.23 21.81
C LYS A 330 62.58 -5.73 22.21
N PRO A 331 63.47 -6.59 21.65
CA PRO A 331 63.10 -7.43 20.50
C PRO A 331 63.45 -8.94 20.64
N ALA A 332 63.07 -9.70 19.59
CA ALA A 332 63.63 -10.97 19.11
C ALA A 332 62.98 -12.29 19.58
N ARG A 333 62.34 -13.03 18.65
CA ARG A 333 62.94 -14.15 17.86
C ARG A 333 61.85 -14.88 17.05
N ARG A 334 62.18 -15.18 15.78
CA ARG A 334 61.49 -16.11 14.85
C ARG A 334 61.67 -17.58 15.32
N PRO A 335 60.83 -18.53 14.87
CA PRO A 335 60.89 -19.16 13.52
C PRO A 335 59.52 -19.16 12.81
N SER A 336 59.39 -18.71 11.55
CA SER A 336 59.58 -19.45 10.28
C SER A 336 58.90 -20.82 10.23
N ILE A 337 57.69 -20.87 9.64
CA ILE A 337 57.25 -21.93 8.71
C ILE A 337 56.42 -21.26 7.60
N GLU A 338 56.91 -21.42 6.37
CA GLU A 338 56.25 -21.16 5.09
C GLU A 338 55.19 -22.24 4.81
N GLU A 339 54.03 -21.90 4.26
CA GLU A 339 53.68 -22.25 2.87
C GLU A 339 52.28 -21.76 2.44
N LYS A 340 52.29 -20.84 1.47
CA LYS A 340 51.46 -20.72 0.26
C LYS A 340 49.99 -21.20 0.29
N SER A 341 49.08 -20.25 0.05
CA SER A 341 48.24 -20.25 -1.17
C SER A 341 47.57 -18.90 -1.36
N GLN A 342 47.88 -18.29 -2.51
CA GLN A 342 47.35 -17.02 -2.99
C GLN A 342 45.87 -17.14 -3.35
N LYS A 343 45.06 -16.20 -2.87
CA LYS A 343 43.87 -15.72 -3.59
C LYS A 343 43.67 -14.25 -3.24
N GLU A 344 44.19 -13.40 -4.11
CA GLU A 344 44.01 -11.94 -4.06
C GLU A 344 42.51 -11.63 -4.15
N GLY A 345 41.97 -11.03 -3.10
CA GLY A 345 40.68 -10.34 -3.14
C GLY A 345 40.96 -8.85 -3.42
N PRO A 346 40.25 -8.20 -4.36
CA PRO A 346 40.42 -6.78 -4.59
C PRO A 346 39.82 -6.02 -3.39
N LYS A 347 40.70 -5.39 -2.61
CA LYS A 347 40.34 -4.35 -1.65
C LYS A 347 40.19 -3.03 -2.40
N ASP A 348 39.10 -2.88 -3.13
CA ASP A 348 38.68 -1.54 -3.52
C ASP A 348 37.18 -1.50 -3.83
N ILE A 349 36.39 -0.95 -2.90
CA ILE A 349 34.95 -0.74 -3.07
C ILE A 349 34.70 0.21 -4.25
N GLY A 350 35.65 1.09 -4.60
CA GLY A 350 35.56 1.95 -5.79
C GLY A 350 35.52 1.17 -7.11
N SER A 351 36.30 0.09 -7.23
CA SER A 351 36.37 -0.71 -8.47
C SER A 351 35.12 -1.57 -8.73
N LEU A 352 34.28 -1.76 -7.71
CA LEU A 352 33.01 -2.48 -7.81
C LEU A 352 31.90 -1.59 -8.40
N PHE A 353 31.94 -0.28 -8.12
CA PHE A 353 31.01 0.69 -8.73
C PHE A 353 31.34 0.98 -10.19
N ASP A 354 32.63 1.07 -10.54
CA ASP A 354 33.04 1.26 -11.95
C ASP A 354 32.72 0.04 -12.83
N LYS A 355 32.75 -1.18 -12.28
CA LYS A 355 32.32 -2.38 -13.02
C LYS A 355 30.81 -2.45 -13.25
N MET A 356 30.00 -2.08 -12.26
CA MET A 356 28.54 -2.00 -12.46
C MET A 356 28.13 -0.86 -13.40
N ALA A 357 28.87 0.24 -13.43
CA ALA A 357 28.64 1.31 -14.39
C ALA A 357 29.05 0.94 -15.83
N ALA A 358 30.05 0.06 -16.01
CA ALA A 358 30.48 -0.41 -17.32
C ALA A 358 29.60 -1.55 -17.88
N GLU A 359 29.03 -2.41 -17.03
CA GLU A 359 28.14 -3.51 -17.46
C GLU A 359 26.69 -3.05 -17.76
N ALA A 360 26.34 -1.81 -17.43
CA ALA A 360 25.03 -1.21 -17.75
C ALA A 360 24.97 -0.52 -19.13
N VAL A 361 26.03 -0.61 -19.95
CA VAL A 361 26.16 0.13 -21.22
C VAL A 361 26.14 -0.76 -22.47
N GLU A 362 26.09 -2.09 -22.34
CA GLU A 362 26.17 -3.00 -23.51
C GLU A 362 24.87 -3.74 -23.89
N ASP A 363 23.72 -3.45 -23.26
CA ASP A 363 22.42 -4.07 -23.63
C ASP A 363 21.28 -3.05 -23.85
N SER A 364 21.52 -1.94 -24.58
CA SER A 364 20.41 -1.10 -25.08
C SER A 364 20.69 -0.49 -26.45
N ASP A 365 20.55 -1.33 -27.49
CA ASP A 365 20.40 -0.87 -28.89
C ASP A 365 18.90 -0.65 -29.25
N GLU A 366 18.00 -0.50 -28.26
CA GLU A 366 16.54 -0.28 -28.49
C GLU A 366 16.06 1.17 -28.24
N ASP A 367 16.93 2.10 -27.83
CA ASP A 367 16.54 3.50 -27.52
C ASP A 367 16.53 4.46 -28.74
N GLY A 368 16.54 3.94 -29.97
CA GLY A 368 16.52 4.74 -31.20
C GLY A 368 15.14 5.33 -31.55
N GLU A 369 14.05 4.80 -30.99
CA GLU A 369 12.68 5.25 -31.30
C GLU A 369 12.15 6.28 -30.29
N ASP A 370 12.55 6.21 -29.02
CA ASP A 370 12.08 7.14 -27.99
C ASP A 370 12.62 8.57 -28.18
N VAL A 371 13.83 8.71 -28.73
CA VAL A 371 14.39 10.04 -29.08
C VAL A 371 13.59 10.71 -30.21
N GLN A 372 13.00 9.93 -31.13
CA GLN A 372 12.18 10.48 -32.22
C GLN A 372 10.82 10.95 -31.71
N ILE A 373 10.27 10.34 -30.66
CA ILE A 373 9.02 10.77 -30.05
C ILE A 373 9.22 12.10 -29.30
N ASP A 374 10.33 12.25 -28.58
CA ASP A 374 10.66 13.50 -27.88
C ASP A 374 10.95 14.66 -28.84
N GLU A 375 11.60 14.40 -29.98
CA GLU A 375 11.83 15.41 -31.01
C GLU A 375 10.53 15.78 -31.75
N ALA A 376 9.65 14.79 -32.01
CA ALA A 376 8.32 15.02 -32.58
C ALA A 376 7.40 15.82 -31.63
N LEU A 377 7.45 15.53 -30.32
CA LEU A 377 6.69 16.26 -29.29
C LEU A 377 7.19 17.69 -29.11
N LYS A 378 8.50 17.92 -29.14
CA LYS A 378 9.07 19.28 -29.12
C LYS A 378 8.66 20.09 -30.36
N THR A 379 8.66 19.47 -31.53
CA THR A 379 8.24 20.10 -32.79
C THR A 379 6.74 20.38 -32.82
N ALA A 380 5.93 19.45 -32.30
CA ALA A 380 4.49 19.64 -32.16
C ALA A 380 4.16 20.75 -31.15
N GLY A 381 4.84 20.80 -30.01
CA GLY A 381 4.70 21.86 -29.01
C GLY A 381 5.05 23.24 -29.55
N ALA A 382 6.15 23.36 -30.33
CA ALA A 382 6.54 24.62 -30.97
C ALA A 382 5.52 25.11 -32.00
N ASN A 383 4.94 24.19 -32.79
CA ASN A 383 3.89 24.53 -33.77
C ASN A 383 2.57 24.94 -33.09
N LEU A 384 2.19 24.29 -31.99
CA LEU A 384 1.01 24.63 -31.21
C LEU A 384 1.18 26.01 -30.55
N TRP A 385 2.37 26.29 -30.02
CA TRP A 385 2.66 27.59 -29.41
C TRP A 385 2.62 28.72 -30.45
N ASN A 386 3.21 28.53 -31.64
CA ASN A 386 3.11 29.50 -32.73
C ASN A 386 1.67 29.74 -33.21
N TRP A 387 0.81 28.73 -33.12
CA TRP A 387 -0.61 28.87 -33.47
C TRP A 387 -1.40 29.65 -32.40
N VAL A 388 -1.07 29.45 -31.13
CA VAL A 388 -1.67 30.16 -30.00
C VAL A 388 -1.14 31.59 -29.85
N SER A 389 0.13 31.83 -30.14
CA SER A 389 0.77 33.15 -30.03
C SER A 389 0.66 34.00 -31.29
N GLY A 390 0.16 33.44 -32.39
CA GLY A 390 0.02 34.08 -33.70
C GLY A 390 -1.39 34.59 -34.02
N SER A 391 -2.31 34.58 -33.04
CA SER A 391 -3.69 35.07 -33.20
C SER A 391 -3.93 36.40 -32.50
#